data_AF-A0AAV3PXE1-F1
#
_entry.id   AF-A0AAV3PXE1-F1
#
_cell.length_a   1.000
_cell.length_b   1.000
_cell.length_c   1.000
_cell.angle_alpha   90.00
_cell.angle_beta   90.00
_cell.angle_gamma   90.00
#
_symmetry.space_group_name_H-M   'P 1'
#
loop_
_entity.id
_entity.type
_entity.pdbx_description
1 polymer ?
#
loop_
_entity_poly.entity_id
_entity_poly.type
_entity_poly.pdbx_seq_one_letter_code
_entity_poly.pdbx_strand_id
1 'polypeptide(L)'
;MLRKGELCAEGLTCMLKDAEERRALTGIKIIRDSPSVGQTKKEVFRFIQAKVEGRIKGWKGKLSQAGKEVMIKSVTSAIPNFIMNCFKLPSGIIDDLNSTMAHFLWANGEGEKGIHWKTWDKLCEDEGRGGLGFKDLECMNLALLAKQGWRVATQEASLLFKLLKGRYFRRSSFLHAKLGANPSYGWRNLLKGRKVLAKGVRWRVEHLLGSDDATSVLSIPLSRRNGMDKLIWNYTRSGVYLTCLGYKCARDMIRNGECRGKTSEECSSGSVVDPCWSSL
;
A
#
# COMPACT_ATOMS: atom_id res chain seq x y z
N MET A 1 -16.23 -30.18 -4.14
CA MET A 1 -14.99 -31.00 -4.09
C MET A 1 -13.90 -30.18 -3.43
N LEU A 2 -13.70 -30.36 -2.12
CA LEU A 2 -12.60 -29.75 -1.38
C LEU A 2 -11.28 -30.32 -1.91
N ARG A 3 -10.32 -29.46 -2.23
CA ARG A 3 -9.04 -29.90 -2.82
C ARG A 3 -8.25 -30.62 -1.72
N LYS A 4 -7.72 -31.82 -2.00
CA LYS A 4 -6.95 -32.65 -1.05
C LYS A 4 -5.85 -31.89 -0.26
N GLY A 5 -5.36 -30.75 -0.75
CA GLY A 5 -4.42 -29.89 -0.02
C GLY A 5 -4.99 -29.06 1.14
N GLU A 6 -6.29 -28.79 1.17
CA GLU A 6 -6.95 -28.04 2.25
C GLU A 6 -7.05 -28.88 3.54
N LEU A 7 -7.37 -30.17 3.41
CA LEU A 7 -7.39 -31.14 4.51
C LEU A 7 -6.01 -31.30 5.18
N CYS A 8 -4.93 -31.31 4.41
CA CYS A 8 -3.57 -31.40 4.97
C CYS A 8 -3.17 -30.13 5.73
N ALA A 9 -3.61 -28.96 5.29
CA ALA A 9 -3.33 -27.70 5.97
C ALA A 9 -4.12 -27.57 7.28
N GLU A 10 -5.40 -27.95 7.28
CA GLU A 10 -6.24 -27.97 8.47
C GLU A 10 -5.75 -28.99 9.51
N GLY A 11 -5.35 -30.19 9.07
CA GLY A 11 -4.76 -31.22 9.93
C GLY A 11 -3.48 -30.74 10.63
N LEU A 12 -2.55 -30.16 9.86
CA LEU A 12 -1.30 -29.61 10.43
C LEU A 12 -1.57 -28.46 11.40
N THR A 13 -2.58 -27.64 11.13
CA THR A 13 -2.98 -26.54 12.02
C THR A 13 -3.51 -27.04 13.35
N CYS A 14 -4.39 -28.04 13.34
CA CYS A 14 -4.91 -28.64 14.57
C CYS A 14 -3.79 -29.31 15.39
N MET A 15 -2.86 -30.00 14.73
CA MET A 15 -1.71 -30.60 15.40
C MET A 15 -0.79 -29.55 16.04
N LEU A 16 -0.57 -28.41 15.38
CA LEU A 16 0.23 -27.32 15.93
C LEU A 16 -0.45 -26.65 17.13
N LYS A 17 -1.78 -26.48 17.10
CA LYS A 17 -2.55 -25.92 18.23
C LYS A 17 -2.55 -26.86 19.44
N ASP A 18 -2.78 -28.15 19.23
CA ASP A 18 -2.72 -29.16 20.30
C ASP A 18 -1.31 -29.25 20.91
N ALA A 19 -0.26 -29.14 20.08
CA ALA A 19 1.12 -29.10 20.57
C ALA A 19 1.45 -27.80 21.35
N GLU A 20 0.84 -26.66 21.00
CA GLU A 20 0.96 -25.40 21.74
C GLU A 20 0.24 -25.45 23.09
N GLU A 21 -0.99 -25.99 23.13
CA GLU A 21 -1.77 -26.19 24.36
C GLU A 21 -1.06 -27.15 25.33
N ARG A 22 -0.43 -28.21 24.82
CA ARG A 22 0.37 -29.16 25.60
C ARG A 22 1.75 -28.63 25.99
N ARG A 23 2.10 -27.38 25.64
CA ARG A 23 3.44 -26.77 25.84
C ARG A 23 4.59 -27.62 25.31
N ALA A 24 4.34 -28.49 24.34
CA ALA A 24 5.33 -29.39 23.76
C ALA A 24 6.28 -28.66 22.77
N LEU A 25 5.92 -27.44 22.35
CA LEU A 25 6.73 -26.59 21.49
C LEU A 25 7.67 -25.71 22.33
N THR A 26 8.91 -26.18 22.53
CA THR A 26 10.00 -25.40 23.11
C THR A 26 10.92 -24.88 22.00
N GLY A 27 10.62 -23.70 21.44
CA GLY A 27 11.53 -23.05 20.48
C GLY A 27 10.85 -22.16 19.44
N ILE A 28 11.25 -20.88 19.45
CA ILE A 28 10.93 -19.79 18.51
C ILE A 28 9.46 -19.38 18.46
N LYS A 29 9.09 -18.54 19.43
CA LYS A 29 7.92 -17.66 19.37
C LYS A 29 8.19 -16.55 18.35
N ILE A 30 7.82 -16.75 17.08
CA ILE A 30 8.16 -15.82 15.98
C ILE A 30 7.58 -14.41 16.22
N ILE A 31 6.41 -14.28 16.88
CA ILE A 31 5.81 -13.06 17.47
C ILE A 31 4.66 -13.53 18.40
N ARG A 32 4.43 -12.89 19.55
CA ARG A 32 3.18 -13.07 20.33
C ARG A 32 2.02 -12.53 19.47
N ASP A 33 0.98 -13.34 19.21
CA ASP A 33 -0.19 -13.02 18.39
C ASP A 33 -0.06 -13.23 16.86
N SER A 34 0.76 -14.17 16.40
CA SER A 34 0.68 -14.59 14.98
C SER A 34 -0.69 -15.24 14.71
N PRO A 35 -1.38 -14.90 13.60
CA PRO A 35 -2.66 -15.50 13.27
C PRO A 35 -2.53 -17.01 13.11
N SER A 36 -3.50 -17.77 13.64
CA SER A 36 -3.56 -19.21 13.41
C SER A 36 -3.84 -19.50 11.93
N VAL A 37 -3.19 -20.51 11.36
CA VAL A 37 -3.44 -20.98 9.99
C VAL A 37 -4.95 -21.31 9.84
N GLY A 38 -5.56 -20.95 8.70
CA GLY A 38 -6.99 -21.19 8.42
C GLY A 38 -7.95 -20.00 8.62
N GLN A 39 -7.50 -18.86 9.17
CA GLN A 39 -8.34 -17.67 9.29
C GLN A 39 -8.62 -16.97 7.95
N THR A 40 -9.79 -16.34 7.83
CA THR A 40 -10.08 -15.44 6.71
C THR A 40 -9.12 -14.25 6.72
N LYS A 41 -8.83 -13.66 5.55
CA LYS A 41 -7.98 -12.45 5.48
C LYS A 41 -8.50 -11.31 6.36
N LYS A 42 -9.81 -11.24 6.59
CA LYS A 42 -10.43 -10.24 7.47
C LYS A 42 -10.02 -10.47 8.93
N GLU A 43 -10.11 -11.71 9.43
CA GLU A 43 -9.77 -12.07 10.81
C GLU A 43 -8.32 -11.76 11.16
N VAL A 44 -7.38 -12.05 10.25
CA VAL A 44 -5.95 -11.75 10.43
C VAL A 44 -5.70 -10.27 10.73
N PHE A 45 -6.52 -9.35 10.21
CA PHE A 45 -6.35 -7.91 10.39
C PHE A 45 -7.31 -7.28 11.42
N ARG A 46 -8.20 -8.05 12.06
CA ARG A 46 -9.13 -7.52 13.09
C ARG A 46 -8.41 -6.89 14.28
N PHE A 47 -7.19 -7.32 14.60
CA PHE A 47 -6.41 -6.70 15.69
C PHE A 47 -6.17 -5.21 15.47
N ILE A 48 -6.16 -4.73 14.21
CA ILE A 48 -5.97 -3.30 13.89
C ILE A 48 -7.18 -2.51 14.39
N GLN A 49 -8.38 -3.01 14.08
CA GLN A 49 -9.63 -2.43 14.56
C GLN A 49 -9.67 -2.43 16.08
N ALA A 50 -9.36 -3.55 16.73
CA ALA A 50 -9.33 -3.65 18.19
C ALA A 50 -8.36 -2.64 18.84
N LYS A 51 -7.18 -2.41 18.22
CA LYS A 51 -6.22 -1.39 18.69
C LYS A 51 -6.77 0.02 18.55
N VAL A 52 -7.43 0.32 17.44
CA VAL A 52 -8.07 1.63 17.20
C VAL A 52 -9.20 1.86 18.20
N GLU A 53 -10.08 0.89 18.40
CA GLU A 53 -11.17 0.94 19.36
C GLU A 53 -10.66 1.12 20.79
N GLY A 54 -9.62 0.37 21.18
CA GLY A 54 -8.98 0.51 22.49
C GLY A 54 -8.43 1.91 22.74
N ARG A 55 -7.86 2.56 21.71
CA ARG A 55 -7.42 3.96 21.81
C ARG A 55 -8.60 4.92 21.94
N ILE A 56 -9.62 4.75 21.12
CA ILE A 56 -10.79 5.63 21.08
C ILE A 56 -11.60 5.55 22.38
N LYS A 57 -11.79 4.34 22.92
CA LYS A 57 -12.66 4.07 24.08
C LYS A 57 -12.28 4.92 25.30
N GLY A 58 -10.99 5.11 25.57
CA GLY A 58 -10.51 5.89 26.73
C GLY A 58 -10.85 7.38 26.69
N TRP A 59 -11.18 7.90 25.50
CA TRP A 59 -11.44 9.32 25.25
C TRP A 59 -12.90 9.62 24.90
N LYS A 60 -13.76 8.59 24.84
CA LYS A 60 -15.19 8.78 24.59
C LYS A 60 -15.79 9.64 25.72
N GLY A 61 -16.59 10.64 25.35
CA GLY A 61 -17.20 11.59 26.28
C GLY A 61 -16.26 12.63 26.90
N LYS A 62 -14.94 12.57 26.65
CA LYS A 62 -13.94 13.49 27.25
C LYS A 62 -13.43 14.57 26.29
N LEU A 63 -13.71 14.44 25.00
CA LEU A 63 -13.19 15.33 23.97
C LEU A 63 -14.31 16.14 23.31
N SER A 64 -14.02 17.42 23.07
CA SER A 64 -14.82 18.27 22.18
C SER A 64 -14.79 17.73 20.74
N GLN A 65 -15.69 18.23 19.89
CA GLN A 65 -15.75 17.80 18.49
C GLN A 65 -14.42 18.01 17.74
N ALA A 66 -13.78 19.17 17.95
CA ALA A 66 -12.46 19.47 17.42
C ALA A 66 -11.38 18.51 17.99
N GLY A 67 -11.45 18.18 19.29
CA GLY A 67 -10.53 17.24 19.91
C GLY A 67 -10.62 15.82 19.32
N LYS A 68 -11.83 15.35 19.01
CA LYS A 68 -12.04 14.06 18.34
C LYS A 68 -11.43 14.04 16.95
N GLU A 69 -11.63 15.11 16.17
CA GLU A 69 -11.06 15.24 14.83
C GLU A 69 -9.53 15.14 14.86
N VAL A 70 -8.89 15.89 15.77
CA VAL A 70 -7.43 15.85 15.97
C VAL A 70 -6.98 14.44 16.37
N MET A 71 -7.70 13.76 17.26
CA MET A 71 -7.33 12.41 17.68
C MET A 71 -7.43 11.40 16.53
N ILE A 72 -8.45 11.49 15.68
CA ILE A 72 -8.58 10.64 14.49
C ILE A 72 -7.42 10.90 13.51
N LYS A 73 -7.11 12.17 13.24
CA LYS A 73 -6.03 12.57 12.32
C LYS A 73 -4.65 12.11 12.80
N SER A 74 -4.39 12.18 14.11
CA SER A 74 -3.07 11.88 14.69
C SER A 74 -2.88 10.41 15.06
N VAL A 75 -3.72 9.89 15.97
CA VAL A 75 -3.51 8.59 16.62
C VAL A 75 -4.13 7.47 15.79
N THR A 76 -5.39 7.65 15.37
CA THR A 76 -6.11 6.56 14.70
C THR A 76 -5.57 6.28 13.31
N SER A 77 -5.11 7.31 12.60
CA SER A 77 -4.49 7.15 11.28
C SER A 77 -3.09 6.53 11.35
N ALA A 78 -2.36 6.69 12.46
CA ALA A 78 -0.99 6.18 12.61
C ALA A 78 -0.91 4.67 12.85
N ILE A 79 -1.89 4.08 13.55
CA ILE A 79 -1.93 2.65 13.86
C ILE A 79 -1.97 1.77 12.59
N PRO A 80 -2.92 1.96 11.65
CA PRO A 80 -2.97 1.16 10.44
C PRO A 80 -1.79 1.46 9.49
N ASN A 81 -1.17 2.65 9.55
CA ASN A 81 -0.08 3.03 8.64
C ASN A 81 1.07 2.03 8.61
N PHE A 82 1.47 1.48 9.76
CA PHE A 82 2.53 0.47 9.81
C PHE A 82 2.16 -0.79 9.01
N ILE A 83 0.94 -1.30 9.20
CA ILE A 83 0.48 -2.51 8.51
C ILE A 83 0.22 -2.23 7.03
N MET A 84 -0.40 -1.09 6.72
CA MET A 84 -0.66 -0.63 5.35
C MET A 84 0.63 -0.45 4.54
N ASN A 85 1.76 -0.18 5.20
CA ASN A 85 3.05 -0.11 4.54
C ASN A 85 3.57 -1.48 4.06
N CYS A 86 3.10 -2.58 4.64
CA CYS A 86 3.52 -3.94 4.30
C CYS A 86 2.45 -4.69 3.49
N PHE A 87 1.18 -4.44 3.75
CA PHE A 87 0.06 -5.21 3.20
C PHE A 87 -1.08 -4.31 2.73
N LYS A 88 -1.83 -4.77 1.71
CA LYS A 88 -3.12 -4.18 1.36
C LYS A 88 -4.17 -4.72 2.34
N LEU A 89 -4.81 -3.83 3.09
CA LEU A 89 -5.93 -4.19 3.94
C LEU A 89 -7.14 -4.58 3.07
N PRO A 90 -7.89 -5.62 3.47
CA PRO A 90 -9.19 -5.93 2.87
C PRO A 90 -10.14 -4.73 3.01
N SER A 91 -10.99 -4.50 2.00
CA SER A 91 -11.99 -3.41 2.04
C SER A 91 -12.85 -3.48 3.29
N GLY A 92 -13.34 -4.67 3.66
CA GLY A 92 -14.15 -4.83 4.86
C GLY A 92 -13.47 -4.40 6.17
N ILE A 93 -12.13 -4.45 6.27
CA ILE A 93 -11.42 -3.92 7.46
C ILE A 93 -11.31 -2.40 7.39
N ILE A 94 -11.12 -1.84 6.20
CA ILE A 94 -11.14 -0.40 6.00
C ILE A 94 -12.53 0.16 6.33
N ASP A 95 -13.59 -0.51 5.89
CA ASP A 95 -14.98 -0.13 6.15
C ASP A 95 -15.30 -0.19 7.65
N ASP A 96 -14.86 -1.26 8.33
CA ASP A 96 -15.01 -1.39 9.79
C ASP A 96 -14.26 -0.26 10.52
N LEU A 97 -13.01 0.04 10.13
CA LEU A 97 -12.22 1.14 10.69
C LEU A 97 -12.88 2.51 10.46
N ASN A 98 -13.34 2.78 9.25
CA ASN A 98 -14.04 4.00 8.88
C ASN A 98 -15.33 4.16 9.70
N SER A 99 -16.07 3.07 9.90
CA SER A 99 -17.29 3.05 10.72
C SER A 99 -16.99 3.35 12.19
N THR A 100 -15.96 2.72 12.76
CA THR A 100 -15.52 3.00 14.15
C THR A 100 -15.11 4.47 14.32
N MET A 101 -14.34 5.02 13.37
CA MET A 101 -13.93 6.42 13.42
C MET A 101 -15.13 7.38 13.26
N ALA A 102 -16.07 7.06 12.36
CA ALA A 102 -17.28 7.86 12.14
C ALA A 102 -18.17 7.86 13.39
N HIS A 103 -18.41 6.70 14.00
CA HIS A 103 -19.18 6.60 15.24
C HIS A 103 -18.53 7.40 16.37
N PHE A 104 -17.22 7.33 16.49
CA PHE A 104 -16.52 8.11 17.50
C PHE A 104 -16.65 9.62 17.26
N LEU A 105 -16.47 10.07 16.02
CA LEU A 105 -16.57 11.48 15.66
C LEU A 105 -17.94 12.04 16.00
N TRP A 106 -19.01 11.32 15.67
CA TRP A 106 -20.38 11.81 15.84
C TRP A 106 -21.00 11.51 17.20
N ALA A 107 -20.44 10.62 18.02
CA ALA A 107 -21.02 10.28 19.33
C ALA A 107 -21.09 11.48 20.30
N ASN A 108 -22.26 11.77 20.86
CA ASN A 108 -22.46 12.80 21.88
C ASN A 108 -22.46 12.17 23.28
N GLY A 109 -21.28 11.95 23.87
CA GLY A 109 -21.18 11.34 25.20
C GLY A 109 -21.12 9.80 25.23
N GLU A 110 -21.14 9.22 26.44
CA GLU A 110 -21.07 7.76 26.62
C GLU A 110 -22.42 7.11 26.33
N GLY A 111 -22.50 6.40 25.20
CA GLY A 111 -23.64 5.53 24.86
C GLY A 111 -24.59 6.12 23.82
N GLU A 112 -24.55 7.42 23.57
CA GLU A 112 -25.40 8.03 22.54
C GLU A 112 -24.85 7.82 21.13
N LYS A 113 -25.75 7.43 20.22
CA LYS A 113 -25.50 7.42 18.77
C LYS A 113 -25.79 8.82 18.24
N GLY A 114 -24.75 9.56 17.87
CA GLY A 114 -24.97 10.83 17.19
C GLY A 114 -25.32 10.68 15.72
N ILE A 115 -25.88 11.74 15.16
CA ILE A 115 -26.32 11.80 13.76
C ILE A 115 -25.09 11.89 12.85
N HIS A 116 -25.00 10.98 11.88
CA HIS A 116 -23.96 11.00 10.86
C HIS A 116 -24.35 11.99 9.73
N TRP A 117 -23.89 13.24 9.84
CA TRP A 117 -24.23 14.30 8.88
C TRP A 117 -23.62 14.11 7.48
N LYS A 118 -22.50 13.39 7.37
CA LYS A 118 -21.80 13.12 6.11
C LYS A 118 -21.22 11.71 6.10
N THR A 119 -21.19 11.11 4.90
CA THR A 119 -20.49 9.84 4.64
C THR A 119 -19.00 10.00 4.85
N TRP A 120 -18.32 8.94 5.29
CA TRP A 120 -16.88 8.97 5.56
C TRP A 120 -16.05 9.44 4.35
N ASP A 121 -16.39 8.97 3.15
CA ASP A 121 -15.73 9.38 1.90
C ASP A 121 -15.79 10.90 1.67
N LYS A 122 -16.89 11.55 2.05
CA LYS A 122 -17.06 13.01 1.96
C LYS A 122 -16.29 13.74 3.05
N LEU A 123 -16.07 13.11 4.21
CA LEU A 123 -15.21 13.65 5.26
C LEU A 123 -13.73 13.57 4.90
N CYS A 124 -13.34 12.63 4.03
CA CYS A 124 -11.99 12.52 3.47
C CYS A 124 -11.67 13.55 2.38
N GLU A 125 -12.66 14.29 1.89
CA GLU A 125 -12.42 15.42 0.99
C GLU A 125 -11.65 16.54 1.70
N ASP A 126 -11.00 17.39 0.91
CA ASP A 126 -10.25 18.52 1.43
C ASP A 126 -11.20 19.57 2.03
N GLU A 127 -10.72 20.34 3.00
CA GLU A 127 -11.53 21.36 3.72
C GLU A 127 -12.13 22.38 2.75
N GLY A 128 -11.36 22.81 1.73
CA GLY A 128 -11.85 23.70 0.66
C GLY A 128 -12.93 23.08 -0.24
N ARG A 129 -13.16 21.77 -0.18
CA ARG A 129 -14.26 21.06 -0.87
C ARG A 129 -15.36 20.61 0.09
N GLY A 130 -15.37 21.13 1.31
CA GLY A 130 -16.38 20.84 2.32
C GLY A 130 -16.21 19.51 3.04
N GLY A 131 -15.02 18.90 3.00
CA GLY A 131 -14.64 17.77 3.85
C GLY A 131 -13.93 18.20 5.14
N LEU A 132 -13.47 17.23 5.93
CA LEU A 132 -12.66 17.46 7.14
C LEU A 132 -11.18 17.11 6.94
N GLY A 133 -10.78 16.75 5.71
CA GLY A 133 -9.40 16.40 5.40
C GLY A 133 -8.91 15.09 6.03
N PHE A 134 -9.82 14.18 6.42
CA PHE A 134 -9.41 12.84 6.84
C PHE A 134 -8.73 12.09 5.69
N LYS A 135 -7.85 11.15 6.03
CA LYS A 135 -7.18 10.34 5.01
C LYS A 135 -8.05 9.16 4.62
N ASP A 136 -8.27 9.00 3.32
CA ASP A 136 -8.80 7.76 2.77
C ASP A 136 -7.76 6.65 2.97
N LEU A 137 -8.12 5.64 3.76
CA LEU A 137 -7.23 4.54 4.12
C LEU A 137 -6.88 3.67 2.90
N GLU A 138 -7.78 3.50 1.94
CA GLU A 138 -7.50 2.71 0.74
C GLU A 138 -6.45 3.42 -0.14
N CYS A 139 -6.64 4.71 -0.39
CA CYS A 139 -5.70 5.55 -1.12
C CYS A 139 -4.34 5.60 -0.40
N MET A 140 -4.35 5.79 0.92
CA MET A 140 -3.14 5.81 1.74
C MET A 140 -2.39 4.48 1.68
N ASN A 141 -3.11 3.36 1.76
CA ASN A 141 -2.52 2.04 1.68
C ASN A 141 -1.83 1.79 0.33
N LEU A 142 -2.47 2.17 -0.78
CA LEU A 142 -1.86 2.06 -2.10
C LEU A 142 -0.60 2.94 -2.22
N ALA A 143 -0.66 4.18 -1.71
CA ALA A 143 0.47 5.09 -1.72
C ALA A 143 1.66 4.60 -0.88
N LEU A 144 1.41 3.93 0.25
CA LEU A 144 2.45 3.33 1.07
C LEU A 144 3.06 2.09 0.43
N LEU A 145 2.25 1.23 -0.19
CA LEU A 145 2.74 0.09 -0.96
C LEU A 145 3.58 0.55 -2.17
N ALA A 146 3.15 1.63 -2.84
CA ALA A 146 3.93 2.27 -3.89
C ALA A 146 5.26 2.82 -3.37
N LYS A 147 5.31 3.38 -2.16
CA LYS A 147 6.59 3.77 -1.52
C LYS A 147 7.54 2.59 -1.36
N GLN A 148 7.04 1.42 -0.96
CA GLN A 148 7.87 0.22 -0.90
C GLN A 148 8.30 -0.25 -2.28
N GLY A 149 7.40 -0.20 -3.27
CA GLY A 149 7.75 -0.50 -4.67
C GLY A 149 8.84 0.43 -5.22
N TRP A 150 8.81 1.72 -4.86
CA TRP A 150 9.83 2.69 -5.24
C TRP A 150 11.20 2.32 -4.65
N ARG A 151 11.25 1.91 -3.38
CA ARG A 151 12.49 1.40 -2.76
C ARG A 151 13.02 0.17 -3.49
N VAL A 152 12.15 -0.77 -3.84
CA VAL A 152 12.55 -1.95 -4.63
C VAL A 152 13.02 -1.54 -6.03
N ALA A 153 12.47 -0.49 -6.64
CA ALA A 153 12.88 -0.05 -7.96
C ALA A 153 14.20 0.74 -7.98
N THR A 154 14.58 1.39 -6.88
CA THR A 154 15.71 2.33 -6.83
C THR A 154 16.88 1.87 -5.94
N GLN A 155 16.63 1.00 -4.97
CA GLN A 155 17.64 0.57 -3.97
C GLN A 155 18.07 -0.87 -4.22
N GLU A 156 18.86 -1.08 -5.28
CA GLU A 156 19.31 -2.41 -5.69
C GLU A 156 20.25 -3.09 -4.68
N ALA A 157 20.95 -2.31 -3.86
CA ALA A 157 21.83 -2.84 -2.82
C ALA A 157 21.06 -3.49 -1.64
N SER A 158 19.77 -3.17 -1.48
CA SER A 158 18.97 -3.62 -0.33
C SER A 158 18.76 -5.14 -0.35
N LEU A 159 18.76 -5.77 0.84
CA LEU A 159 18.48 -7.20 0.98
C LEU A 159 17.09 -7.56 0.43
N LEU A 160 16.11 -6.69 0.67
CA LEU A 160 14.74 -6.85 0.16
C LEU A 160 14.73 -6.92 -1.38
N PHE A 161 15.48 -6.04 -2.05
CA PHE A 161 15.61 -6.09 -3.51
C PHE A 161 16.24 -7.41 -3.95
N LYS A 162 17.38 -7.79 -3.38
CA LYS A 162 18.10 -9.02 -3.76
C LYS A 162 17.21 -10.25 -3.61
N LEU A 163 16.47 -10.34 -2.50
CA LEU A 163 15.49 -11.40 -2.24
C LEU A 163 14.37 -11.43 -3.29
N LEU A 164 13.73 -10.27 -3.54
CA LEU A 164 12.62 -10.18 -4.47
C LEU A 164 13.05 -10.40 -5.93
N LYS A 165 14.23 -9.88 -6.32
CA LYS A 165 14.84 -10.13 -7.64
C LYS A 165 15.12 -11.61 -7.82
N GLY A 166 15.75 -12.24 -6.82
CA GLY A 166 16.02 -13.67 -6.83
C GLY A 166 14.76 -14.55 -6.86
N ARG A 167 13.65 -14.11 -6.26
CA ARG A 167 12.42 -14.93 -6.19
C ARG A 167 11.42 -14.67 -7.32
N TYR A 168 11.21 -13.41 -7.71
CA TYR A 168 10.07 -13.02 -8.54
C TYR A 168 10.44 -12.41 -9.89
N PHE A 169 11.61 -11.77 -10.02
CA PHE A 169 12.00 -11.09 -11.26
C PHE A 169 13.50 -11.26 -11.58
N ARG A 170 13.97 -12.52 -11.66
CA ARG A 170 15.40 -12.82 -11.91
C ARG A 170 15.95 -12.19 -13.19
N ARG A 171 15.12 -12.16 -14.24
CA ARG A 171 15.48 -11.73 -15.61
C ARG A 171 14.77 -10.45 -16.06
N SER A 172 14.11 -9.73 -15.14
CA SER A 172 13.37 -8.51 -15.49
C SER A 172 13.58 -7.44 -14.42
N SER A 173 13.03 -6.23 -14.64
CA SER A 173 12.95 -5.20 -13.61
C SER A 173 11.65 -5.30 -12.80
N PHE A 174 11.63 -4.69 -11.62
CA PHE A 174 10.43 -4.64 -10.77
C PHE A 174 9.20 -4.08 -11.50
N LEU A 175 9.40 -3.06 -12.34
CA LEU A 175 8.34 -2.43 -13.12
C LEU A 175 7.68 -3.39 -14.12
N HIS A 176 8.45 -4.32 -14.68
CA HIS A 176 7.98 -5.31 -15.67
C HIS A 176 7.71 -6.69 -15.08
N ALA A 177 7.89 -6.85 -13.77
CA ALA A 177 7.72 -8.15 -13.11
C ALA A 177 6.28 -8.67 -13.24
N LYS A 178 6.13 -9.96 -13.54
CA LYS A 178 4.80 -10.61 -13.61
C LYS A 178 4.39 -11.13 -12.23
N LEU A 179 3.11 -11.43 -12.06
CA LEU A 179 2.62 -12.02 -10.81
C LEU A 179 3.24 -13.40 -10.55
N GLY A 180 3.37 -14.23 -11.59
CA GLY A 180 3.87 -15.60 -11.50
C GLY A 180 2.84 -16.59 -10.94
N ALA A 181 3.18 -17.88 -10.97
CA ALA A 181 2.27 -18.97 -10.58
C ALA A 181 2.08 -19.11 -9.07
N ASN A 182 3.13 -18.88 -8.26
CA ASN A 182 3.07 -18.99 -6.80
C ASN A 182 3.50 -17.70 -6.08
N PRO A 183 2.71 -16.62 -6.20
CA PRO A 183 3.03 -15.33 -5.59
C PRO A 183 2.74 -15.33 -4.09
N SER A 184 3.68 -14.83 -3.27
CA SER A 184 3.39 -14.57 -1.85
C SER A 184 2.34 -13.46 -1.70
N TYR A 185 1.70 -13.40 -0.54
CA TYR A 185 0.73 -12.35 -0.23
C TYR A 185 1.35 -10.94 -0.31
N GLY A 186 2.57 -10.79 0.23
CA GLY A 186 3.33 -9.55 0.13
C GLY A 186 3.62 -9.14 -1.32
N TRP A 187 4.00 -10.09 -2.18
CA TRP A 187 4.25 -9.81 -3.60
C TRP A 187 3.02 -9.31 -4.34
N ARG A 188 1.85 -9.95 -4.12
CA ARG A 188 0.56 -9.48 -4.66
C ARG A 188 0.26 -8.03 -4.25
N ASN A 189 0.49 -7.71 -2.98
CA ASN A 189 0.21 -6.37 -2.46
C ASN A 189 1.20 -5.34 -3.00
N LEU A 190 2.47 -5.69 -3.12
CA LEU A 190 3.49 -4.82 -3.71
C LEU A 190 3.17 -4.48 -5.17
N LEU A 191 2.70 -5.47 -5.96
CA LEU A 191 2.25 -5.25 -7.34
C LEU A 191 1.01 -4.34 -7.45
N LYS A 192 0.14 -4.31 -6.43
CA LYS A 192 -0.96 -3.32 -6.37
C LYS A 192 -0.41 -1.91 -6.23
N GLY A 193 0.54 -1.69 -5.32
CA GLY A 193 1.23 -0.40 -5.16
C GLY A 193 2.00 0.02 -6.43
N ARG A 194 2.57 -0.94 -7.16
CA ARG A 194 3.24 -0.67 -8.44
C ARG A 194 2.34 0.02 -9.47
N LYS A 195 1.03 -0.23 -9.47
CA LYS A 195 0.10 0.45 -10.39
C LYS A 195 0.12 1.97 -10.20
N VAL A 196 0.22 2.45 -8.95
CA VAL A 196 0.36 3.88 -8.65
C VAL A 196 1.71 4.40 -9.15
N LEU A 197 2.78 3.62 -8.97
CA LEU A 197 4.09 4.00 -9.48
C LEU A 197 4.12 4.11 -11.01
N ALA A 198 3.46 3.20 -11.72
CA ALA A 198 3.44 3.20 -13.18
C ALA A 198 2.98 4.55 -13.77
N LYS A 199 2.05 5.24 -13.08
CA LYS A 199 1.53 6.54 -13.52
C LYS A 199 2.59 7.66 -13.52
N GLY A 200 3.50 7.66 -12.54
CA GLY A 200 4.47 8.76 -12.37
C GLY A 200 5.95 8.40 -12.55
N VAL A 201 6.27 7.12 -12.69
CA VAL A 201 7.65 6.69 -12.92
C VAL A 201 8.06 7.04 -14.35
N ARG A 202 9.21 7.71 -14.49
CA ARG A 202 9.85 8.00 -15.77
C ARG A 202 11.34 7.70 -15.67
N TRP A 203 11.97 7.36 -16.80
CA TRP A 203 13.43 7.31 -16.88
C TRP A 203 13.93 8.71 -17.20
N ARG A 204 14.87 9.21 -16.39
CA ARG A 204 15.68 10.34 -16.79
C ARG A 204 16.89 9.77 -17.52
N VAL A 205 16.88 9.90 -18.83
CA VAL A 205 17.99 9.51 -19.69
C VAL A 205 18.91 10.73 -19.78
N GLU A 206 20.09 10.64 -19.17
CA GLU A 206 21.11 11.70 -19.27
C GLU A 206 22.17 11.35 -20.34
N HIS A 207 22.18 10.10 -20.85
CA HIS A 207 22.99 9.67 -22.00
C HIS A 207 22.10 9.12 -23.13
N LEU A 208 21.91 9.93 -24.17
CA LEU A 208 21.70 9.42 -25.53
C LEU A 208 22.94 9.78 -26.33
N LEU A 209 23.21 8.98 -27.37
CA LEU A 209 24.20 9.10 -28.46
C LEU A 209 25.28 8.01 -28.38
N GLY A 210 25.15 7.04 -29.30
CA GLY A 210 26.19 6.08 -29.66
C GLY A 210 27.32 6.77 -30.43
N SER A 211 28.40 6.02 -30.70
CA SER A 211 29.70 6.58 -31.11
C SER A 211 29.71 7.39 -32.42
N ASP A 212 28.66 7.33 -33.23
CA ASP A 212 28.63 7.96 -34.56
C ASP A 212 27.74 9.23 -34.63
N ASP A 213 26.92 9.51 -33.60
CA ASP A 213 26.12 10.75 -33.52
C ASP A 213 26.85 11.91 -32.81
N ALA A 214 28.01 11.62 -32.20
CA ALA A 214 28.77 12.55 -31.37
C ALA A 214 29.20 13.81 -32.14
N THR A 215 29.56 13.69 -33.42
CA THR A 215 30.08 14.80 -34.24
C THR A 215 29.04 15.89 -34.51
N SER A 216 27.77 15.52 -34.64
CA SER A 216 26.67 16.45 -34.89
C SER A 216 26.21 17.18 -33.62
N VAL A 217 26.44 16.58 -32.46
CA VAL A 217 26.01 17.11 -31.16
C VAL A 217 27.09 17.93 -30.45
N LEU A 218 28.36 17.76 -30.84
CA LEU A 218 29.50 18.55 -30.36
C LEU A 218 29.41 20.07 -30.63
N SER A 219 28.47 20.52 -31.48
CA SER A 219 28.20 21.94 -31.73
C SER A 219 27.25 22.59 -30.71
N ILE A 220 26.61 21.79 -29.84
CA ILE A 220 25.69 22.27 -28.80
C ILE A 220 26.36 22.03 -27.45
N PRO A 221 26.56 23.05 -26.60
CA PRO A 221 27.16 22.86 -25.29
C PRO A 221 26.22 22.04 -24.41
N LEU A 222 26.43 20.72 -24.36
CA LEU A 222 25.71 19.83 -23.46
C LEU A 222 26.21 19.98 -22.02
N SER A 223 25.26 19.88 -21.08
CA SER A 223 25.44 20.04 -19.64
C SER A 223 26.56 19.16 -19.06
N ARG A 224 27.46 19.76 -18.26
CA ARG A 224 28.57 19.11 -17.52
C ARG A 224 28.15 18.15 -16.39
N ARG A 225 26.88 17.74 -16.29
CA ARG A 225 26.41 16.86 -15.21
C ARG A 225 26.50 15.40 -15.67
N ASN A 226 27.59 14.74 -15.29
CA ASN A 226 27.78 13.30 -15.46
C ASN A 226 26.87 12.54 -14.47
N GLY A 227 25.68 12.12 -14.91
CA GLY A 227 24.77 11.30 -14.12
C GLY A 227 24.36 10.04 -14.87
N MET A 228 24.49 8.88 -14.23
CA MET A 228 23.91 7.64 -14.78
C MET A 228 22.38 7.73 -14.83
N ASP A 229 21.79 7.04 -15.80
CA ASP A 229 20.35 6.92 -15.96
C ASP A 229 19.69 6.46 -14.67
N LYS A 230 18.69 7.23 -14.23
CA LYS A 230 18.00 7.00 -12.96
C LYS A 230 16.50 7.07 -13.15
N LEU A 231 15.81 6.22 -12.38
CA LEU A 231 14.38 6.29 -12.23
C LEU A 231 14.00 7.59 -11.49
N ILE A 232 13.07 8.37 -12.04
CA ILE A 232 12.53 9.57 -11.41
C ILE A 232 11.02 9.48 -11.23
N TRP A 233 10.54 10.08 -10.14
CA TRP A 233 9.14 10.35 -9.90
C TRP A 233 8.77 11.72 -10.48
N ASN A 234 8.00 11.77 -11.56
CA ASN A 234 7.72 12.99 -12.33
C ASN A 234 6.93 14.07 -11.56
N TYR A 235 6.21 13.69 -10.49
CA TYR A 235 5.48 14.66 -9.66
C TYR A 235 6.36 15.44 -8.69
N THR A 236 7.67 15.15 -8.60
CA THR A 236 8.62 15.92 -7.78
C THR A 236 9.78 16.47 -8.61
N ARG A 237 10.20 17.70 -8.31
CA ARG A 237 11.40 18.31 -8.92
C ARG A 237 12.68 17.52 -8.61
N SER A 238 12.74 16.93 -7.41
CA SER A 238 13.86 16.08 -7.00
C SER A 238 13.86 14.68 -7.64
N GLY A 239 12.77 14.27 -8.27
CA GLY A 239 12.60 12.92 -8.80
C GLY A 239 12.41 11.83 -7.73
N VAL A 240 12.30 12.20 -6.45
CA VAL A 240 12.08 11.25 -5.34
C VAL A 240 10.59 11.06 -5.08
N TYR A 241 10.17 9.82 -4.88
CA TYR A 241 8.79 9.50 -4.52
C TYR A 241 8.40 10.07 -3.15
N LEU A 242 7.29 10.82 -3.11
CA LEU A 242 6.66 11.30 -1.88
C LEU A 242 5.29 10.65 -1.71
N THR A 243 5.03 10.08 -0.53
CA THR A 243 3.74 9.41 -0.22
C THR A 243 2.54 10.33 -0.41
N CYS A 244 2.67 11.63 -0.11
CA CYS A 244 1.58 12.59 -0.29
C CYS A 244 1.17 12.77 -1.76
N LEU A 245 2.11 12.73 -2.69
CA LEU A 245 1.84 12.81 -4.13
C LEU A 245 1.35 11.47 -4.67
N GLY A 246 1.92 10.36 -4.19
CA GLY A 246 1.38 9.04 -4.47
C GLY A 246 -0.06 8.84 -3.97
N TYR A 247 -0.42 9.46 -2.84
CA TYR A 247 -1.80 9.49 -2.33
C TYR A 247 -2.75 10.23 -3.27
N LYS A 248 -2.34 11.41 -3.77
CA LYS A 248 -3.13 12.14 -4.78
C LYS A 248 -3.33 11.30 -6.04
N CYS A 249 -2.25 10.72 -6.56
CA CYS A 249 -2.30 9.81 -7.70
C CYS A 249 -3.24 8.61 -7.46
N ALA A 250 -3.15 7.96 -6.29
CA ALA A 250 -4.03 6.84 -5.93
C ALA A 250 -5.51 7.26 -5.84
N ARG A 251 -5.79 8.45 -5.29
CA ARG A 251 -7.15 9.02 -5.20
C ARG A 251 -7.71 9.31 -6.59
N ASP A 252 -6.91 9.85 -7.50
CA ASP A 252 -7.32 10.10 -8.89
C ASP A 252 -7.59 8.78 -9.63
N MET A 253 -6.74 7.76 -9.45
CA MET A 253 -6.95 6.43 -10.03
C MET A 253 -8.25 5.77 -9.57
N ILE A 254 -8.58 5.88 -8.27
CA ILE A 254 -9.81 5.31 -7.72
C ILE A 254 -11.04 6.07 -8.23
N ARG A 255 -10.98 7.40 -8.31
CA ARG A 255 -12.05 8.23 -8.87
C ARG A 255 -12.32 7.93 -10.34
N ASN A 256 -11.28 7.68 -11.12
CA ASN A 256 -11.37 7.33 -12.53
C ASN A 256 -11.75 5.86 -12.77
N GLY A 257 -12.03 5.08 -11.72
CA GLY A 257 -12.46 3.68 -11.83
C GLY A 257 -11.37 2.68 -12.19
N GLU A 258 -10.11 3.12 -12.38
CA GLU A 258 -8.99 2.28 -12.82
C GLU A 258 -8.60 1.17 -11.82
N CYS A 259 -9.09 1.27 -10.58
CA CYS A 259 -8.82 0.31 -9.50
C CYS A 259 -9.98 -0.67 -9.22
N ARG A 260 -11.21 -0.43 -9.74
CA ARG A 260 -12.40 -1.28 -9.49
C ARG A 260 -12.65 -2.25 -10.66
N GLY A 261 -11.85 -3.32 -10.71
CA GLY A 261 -11.97 -4.44 -11.65
C GLY A 261 -10.58 -4.95 -12.05
N LYS A 262 -10.21 -6.24 -12.08
CA LYS A 262 -10.93 -7.51 -12.07
C LYS A 262 -10.25 -8.47 -11.07
N THR A 263 -11.04 -9.25 -10.35
CA THR A 263 -10.61 -10.57 -9.85
C THR A 263 -10.28 -11.45 -11.06
N SER A 264 -9.13 -12.16 -10.97
CA SER A 264 -8.59 -13.11 -11.96
C SER A 264 -8.31 -12.56 -13.36
N GLU A 265 -7.08 -12.81 -13.82
CA GLU A 265 -6.74 -12.94 -15.24
C GLU A 265 -6.96 -11.71 -16.13
N GLU A 266 -6.03 -10.76 -16.03
CA GLU A 266 -5.53 -10.01 -17.19
C GLU A 266 -4.29 -9.23 -16.74
N CYS A 267 -3.13 -9.84 -16.95
CA CYS A 267 -1.83 -9.15 -16.93
C CYS A 267 -1.24 -9.30 -18.33
N SER A 268 -1.95 -8.75 -19.31
CA SER A 268 -1.54 -8.72 -20.71
C SER A 268 -1.00 -7.33 -21.03
N SER A 269 0.32 -7.28 -21.23
CA SER A 269 0.98 -6.49 -22.28
C SER A 269 0.70 -4.99 -22.44
N GLY A 270 0.39 -4.23 -21.38
CA GLY A 270 0.57 -2.78 -21.40
C GLY A 270 2.01 -2.42 -21.01
N SER A 271 2.75 -1.70 -21.85
CA SER A 271 4.03 -1.10 -21.46
C SER A 271 3.79 -0.22 -20.23
N VAL A 272 4.45 -0.55 -19.11
CA VAL A 272 4.30 0.16 -17.81
C VAL A 272 4.90 1.57 -17.87
N VAL A 273 5.64 1.86 -18.93
CA VAL A 273 6.24 3.15 -19.24
C VAL A 273 5.74 3.49 -20.64
N ASP A 274 4.86 4.47 -20.78
CA ASP A 274 4.59 5.05 -22.09
C ASP A 274 5.91 5.61 -22.63
N PRO A 275 6.34 5.24 -23.86
CA PRO A 275 7.47 5.87 -24.48
C PRO A 275 7.28 7.38 -24.47
N CYS A 276 8.31 8.12 -24.08
CA CYS A 276 8.32 9.59 -24.05
C CYS A 276 7.93 10.23 -25.42
N TRP A 277 7.94 9.42 -26.48
CA TRP A 277 7.67 9.77 -27.87
C TRP A 277 6.21 9.57 -28.30
N SER A 278 5.32 9.05 -27.44
CA SER A 278 3.93 8.75 -27.81
C SER A 278 3.05 10.00 -28.00
N SER A 279 3.59 11.18 -27.72
CA SER A 279 2.91 12.47 -27.75
C SER A 279 3.73 13.57 -28.45
N LEU A 280 4.62 13.15 -29.36
CA LEU A 280 5.27 14.00 -30.35
C LEU A 280 4.69 13.65 -31.73
#